data_AF-A0A3S0EG48-F1
#
_entry.id   AF-A0A3S0EG48-F1
#
_cell.length_a   1.000
_cell.length_b   1.000
_cell.length_c   1.000
_cell.angle_alpha   90.00
_cell.angle_beta   90.00
_cell.angle_gamma   90.00
#
_symmetry.space_group_name_H-M   'P 1'
#
loop_
_entity.id
_entity.type
_entity.pdbx_description
1 polymer ?
#
loop_
_entity_poly.entity_id
_entity_poly.type
_entity_poly.pdbx_seq_one_letter_code
_entity_poly.pdbx_strand_id
1 'polypeptide(L)'
;MRKFTFQRLDVLESLGITPLTLVTDEQIWTELFTPMTRALLGDILDFTRGIRETVEGDFPGDQVSNLNNHLLYGGQSGFVRFPYHSTVYRTTNGAFVVKRDGVKVKAFGWFGDYKNGNAELIFMCALRDRRFDGTKRANDTALLDFEFDDPTYNSRLAIDGKPIDASACELSAYCFMPGSRIVDATGDAEFDQFVEKPFTFLDRPELFLKLFWRAWNTKRSPGQNAVPIPDVSKLLLPAFARIARKLGYDFIQNAPSHYHVALWTRKYGYDYVDPAQAKVMAELAAGIKRLKANGVKLTRSQESWVCVLQSLREDLIPEELKMHGPKWPQDNITQENLWMYQPLHDGAKQLFPKK
;
A
#
# COMPACT_ATOMS: atom_id res chain seq x y z
N MET A 1 0.92 23.12 51.50
CA MET A 1 1.86 22.64 50.45
C MET A 1 1.08 21.81 49.45
N ARG A 2 1.05 22.19 48.16
CA ARG A 2 0.56 21.28 47.11
C ARG A 2 1.55 20.13 47.02
N LYS A 3 1.11 18.88 47.25
CA LYS A 3 1.95 17.70 47.04
C LYS A 3 2.32 17.65 45.56
N PHE A 4 3.61 17.67 45.28
CA PHE A 4 4.13 17.42 43.95
C PHE A 4 3.94 15.93 43.64
N THR A 5 3.25 15.62 42.55
CA THR A 5 3.06 14.24 42.08
C THR A 5 3.98 14.02 40.89
N PHE A 6 4.93 13.11 41.02
CA PHE A 6 5.76 12.69 39.88
C PHE A 6 4.86 12.02 38.84
N GLN A 7 4.84 12.57 37.62
CA GLN A 7 4.15 11.93 36.52
C GLN A 7 4.97 10.72 36.04
N ARG A 8 4.28 9.60 35.81
CA ARG A 8 4.88 8.42 35.20
C ARG A 8 5.17 8.74 33.73
N LEU A 9 6.43 8.65 33.33
CA LEU A 9 6.81 8.72 31.93
C LEU A 9 6.46 7.40 31.25
N ASP A 10 5.60 7.43 30.23
CA ASP A 10 5.45 6.29 29.33
C ASP A 10 6.60 6.32 28.31
N VAL A 11 7.66 5.59 28.62
CA VAL A 11 8.88 5.57 27.82
C VAL A 11 8.63 4.94 26.44
N LEU A 12 7.78 3.91 26.34
CA LEU A 12 7.51 3.25 25.06
C LEU A 12 6.75 4.18 24.12
N GLU A 13 5.74 4.87 24.65
CA GLU A 13 5.02 5.91 23.91
C GLU A 13 5.95 7.07 23.52
N SER A 14 6.84 7.48 24.44
CA SER A 14 7.82 8.55 24.19
C SER A 14 8.84 8.18 23.11
N LEU A 15 9.23 6.92 23.03
CA LEU A 15 10.11 6.37 21.99
C LEU A 15 9.38 6.05 20.68
N GLY A 16 8.06 6.22 20.64
CA GLY A 16 7.24 5.98 19.44
C GLY A 16 7.08 4.51 19.08
N ILE A 17 7.28 3.59 20.03
CA ILE A 17 7.06 2.15 19.84
C ILE A 17 5.55 1.88 19.94
N THR A 18 4.97 1.30 18.89
CA THR A 18 3.53 1.11 18.77
C THR A 18 3.11 -0.34 18.98
N PRO A 19 1.83 -0.62 19.27
CA PRO A 19 1.33 -1.99 19.40
C PRO A 19 1.57 -2.88 18.16
N LEU A 20 1.74 -2.30 16.96
CA LEU A 20 2.09 -3.07 15.74
C LEU A 20 3.38 -3.86 15.88
N THR A 21 4.31 -3.41 16.73
CA THR A 21 5.56 -4.12 17.00
C THR A 21 5.36 -5.47 17.69
N LEU A 22 4.18 -5.69 18.29
CA LEU A 22 3.83 -6.92 19.00
C LEU A 22 3.29 -8.03 18.07
N VAL A 23 3.03 -7.73 16.79
CA VAL A 23 2.60 -8.75 15.83
C VAL A 23 3.74 -9.74 15.59
N THR A 24 3.49 -11.02 15.89
CA THR A 24 4.50 -12.07 15.77
C THR A 24 4.71 -12.51 14.32
N ASP A 25 5.91 -13.02 14.02
CA ASP A 25 6.22 -13.60 12.70
C ASP A 25 5.26 -14.76 12.35
N GLU A 26 4.87 -15.55 13.36
CA GLU A 26 3.86 -16.61 13.23
C GLU A 26 2.49 -16.06 12.85
N GLN A 27 2.02 -14.98 13.48
CA GLN A 27 0.74 -14.35 13.13
C GLN A 27 0.75 -13.82 11.69
N ILE A 28 1.86 -13.22 11.25
CA ILE A 28 2.02 -12.75 9.88
C ILE A 28 1.96 -13.93 8.91
N TRP A 29 2.74 -14.98 9.16
CA TRP A 29 2.78 -16.17 8.32
C TRP A 29 1.41 -16.88 8.26
N THR A 30 0.74 -17.04 9.39
CA THR A 30 -0.50 -17.82 9.49
C THR A 30 -1.75 -17.05 9.07
N GLU A 31 -1.82 -15.75 9.32
CA GLU A 31 -3.00 -14.93 9.04
C GLU A 31 -2.86 -14.05 7.77
N LEU A 32 -1.69 -13.45 7.50
CA LEU A 32 -1.51 -12.51 6.38
C LEU A 32 -0.99 -13.17 5.10
N PHE A 33 -0.08 -14.14 5.21
CA PHE A 33 0.35 -14.93 4.06
C PHE A 33 -0.75 -15.96 3.75
N THR A 34 -1.44 -15.78 2.63
CA THR A 34 -2.58 -16.64 2.29
C THR A 34 -2.16 -18.08 2.03
N PRO A 35 -3.08 -19.06 2.12
CA PRO A 35 -2.76 -20.46 1.82
C PRO A 35 -2.03 -20.68 0.50
N MET A 36 -2.42 -20.00 -0.59
CA MET A 36 -1.70 -20.11 -1.86
C MET A 36 -0.31 -19.48 -1.80
N THR A 37 -0.15 -18.33 -1.15
CA THR A 37 1.17 -17.69 -0.98
C THR A 37 2.12 -18.60 -0.21
N ARG A 38 1.65 -19.20 0.89
CA ARG A 38 2.44 -20.19 1.65
C ARG A 38 2.74 -21.44 0.82
N ALA A 39 1.77 -21.95 0.06
CA ALA A 39 1.98 -23.10 -0.81
C ALA A 39 3.03 -22.84 -1.90
N LEU A 40 3.07 -21.61 -2.45
CA LEU A 40 4.11 -21.20 -3.40
C LEU A 40 5.49 -21.19 -2.73
N LEU A 41 5.62 -20.63 -1.53
CA LEU A 41 6.89 -20.54 -0.82
C LEU A 41 7.36 -21.88 -0.23
N GLY A 42 6.44 -22.76 0.14
CA GLY A 42 6.70 -24.04 0.78
C GLY A 42 6.96 -23.92 2.30
N ASP A 43 7.48 -25.00 2.88
CA ASP A 43 7.75 -25.09 4.32
C ASP A 43 8.90 -24.17 4.73
N ILE A 44 8.82 -23.62 5.94
CA ILE A 44 9.93 -22.91 6.57
C ILE A 44 10.96 -23.95 7.06
N LEU A 45 12.22 -23.77 6.66
CA LEU A 45 13.30 -24.72 6.90
C LEU A 45 14.25 -24.26 8.01
N ASP A 46 14.61 -22.99 8.01
CA ASP A 46 15.41 -22.34 9.04
C ASP A 46 15.15 -20.82 9.04
N PHE A 47 15.75 -20.12 10.00
CA PHE A 47 15.67 -18.67 10.05
C PHE A 47 16.95 -18.04 10.57
N THR A 48 17.16 -16.78 10.17
CA THR A 48 18.15 -15.88 10.74
C THR A 48 17.46 -14.60 11.19
N ARG A 49 17.99 -13.94 12.22
CA ARG A 49 17.45 -12.68 12.72
C ARG A 49 18.55 -11.73 13.15
N GLY A 50 18.31 -10.43 13.02
CA GLY A 50 19.25 -9.41 13.47
C GLY A 50 18.66 -8.00 13.43
N ILE A 51 19.37 -7.09 14.09
CA ILE A 51 19.13 -5.65 13.97
C ILE A 51 19.97 -5.14 12.80
N ARG A 52 19.39 -4.27 11.98
CA ARG A 52 19.99 -3.68 10.80
C ARG A 52 20.01 -2.16 10.93
N GLU A 53 21.12 -1.58 10.49
CA GLU A 53 21.36 -0.12 10.47
C GLU A 53 21.73 0.36 9.05
N THR A 54 21.47 -0.46 8.03
CA THR A 54 21.82 -0.22 6.63
C THR A 54 20.58 -0.31 5.72
N VAL A 55 20.68 0.27 4.52
CA VAL A 55 19.65 0.18 3.47
C VAL A 55 19.68 -1.18 2.74
N GLU A 56 20.85 -1.81 2.72
CA GLU A 56 21.01 -3.16 2.17
C GLU A 56 20.40 -4.16 3.15
N GLY A 57 19.58 -5.09 2.66
CA GLY A 57 19.10 -6.18 3.50
C GLY A 57 19.95 -7.42 3.40
N ASP A 58 19.32 -8.55 3.59
CA ASP A 58 20.01 -9.80 3.90
C ASP A 58 20.52 -10.54 2.64
N PHE A 59 20.05 -10.14 1.46
CA PHE A 59 20.40 -10.73 0.17
C PHE A 59 20.07 -9.76 -1.00
N PRO A 60 20.54 -10.01 -2.23
CA PRO A 60 20.30 -9.12 -3.36
C PRO A 60 18.80 -8.91 -3.63
N GLY A 61 18.37 -7.65 -3.72
CA GLY A 61 16.97 -7.26 -3.92
C GLY A 61 16.16 -7.05 -2.64
N ASP A 62 16.62 -7.58 -1.49
CA ASP A 62 16.00 -7.32 -0.20
C ASP A 62 16.45 -5.96 0.36
N GLN A 63 15.93 -4.85 -0.14
CA GLN A 63 16.35 -3.51 0.29
C GLN A 63 15.27 -2.81 1.12
N VAL A 64 15.67 -1.79 1.90
CA VAL A 64 14.73 -0.84 2.50
C VAL A 64 14.93 0.55 1.90
N SER A 65 13.84 1.27 1.73
CA SER A 65 13.84 2.59 1.10
C SER A 65 14.25 3.66 2.13
N ASN A 66 15.43 4.27 1.96
CA ASN A 66 15.85 5.44 2.76
C ASN A 66 15.28 6.75 2.18
N LEU A 67 13.96 6.79 1.98
CA LEU A 67 13.29 7.91 1.31
C LEU A 67 13.40 9.23 2.07
N ASN A 68 13.55 9.17 3.39
CA ASN A 68 13.76 10.36 4.21
C ASN A 68 15.18 10.94 4.07
N ASN A 69 16.10 10.25 3.38
CA ASN A 69 17.51 10.62 3.20
C ASN A 69 18.16 11.08 4.51
N HIS A 70 17.76 10.49 5.65
CA HIS A 70 18.25 10.87 6.96
C HIS A 70 19.71 10.40 7.10
N LEU A 71 20.66 11.25 6.70
CA LEU A 71 22.09 10.99 6.84
C LEU A 71 22.47 10.93 8.33
N LEU A 72 23.01 9.81 8.76
CA LEU A 72 23.59 9.67 10.11
C LEU A 72 25.00 10.29 10.16
N TYR A 73 25.39 10.80 11.34
CA TYR A 73 26.78 11.15 11.72
C TYR A 73 27.63 11.83 10.65
N GLY A 74 27.29 13.07 10.26
CA GLY A 74 28.16 13.88 9.40
C GLY A 74 28.09 13.55 7.90
N GLY A 75 27.01 12.91 7.44
CA GLY A 75 26.71 12.78 6.01
C GLY A 75 26.96 11.39 5.42
N GLN A 76 27.10 10.34 6.24
CA GLN A 76 27.32 8.99 5.74
C GLN A 76 26.07 8.43 5.06
N SER A 77 26.22 8.04 3.79
CA SER A 77 25.20 7.35 3.01
C SER A 77 25.24 5.83 3.25
N GLY A 78 24.16 5.13 2.89
CA GLY A 78 24.07 3.66 3.02
C GLY A 78 23.61 3.15 4.40
N PHE A 79 23.40 4.06 5.35
CA PHE A 79 22.86 3.76 6.68
C PHE A 79 21.45 4.29 6.86
N VAL A 80 20.65 3.61 7.68
CA VAL A 80 19.33 4.10 8.11
C VAL A 80 19.43 4.73 9.48
N ARG A 81 18.79 5.89 9.67
CA ARG A 81 18.74 6.57 10.97
C ARG A 81 18.03 5.76 12.07
N PHE A 82 17.04 4.98 11.67
CA PHE A 82 16.23 4.18 12.58
C PHE A 82 16.53 2.69 12.34
N PRO A 83 17.22 2.02 13.27
CA PRO A 83 17.47 0.60 13.15
C PRO A 83 16.16 -0.18 13.07
N TYR A 84 16.17 -1.28 12.32
CA TYR A 84 15.02 -2.18 12.21
C TYR A 84 15.44 -3.62 12.47
N HIS A 85 14.50 -4.42 12.95
CA HIS A 85 14.68 -5.86 13.07
C HIS A 85 14.35 -6.52 11.73
N SER A 86 15.22 -7.42 11.27
CA SER A 86 14.98 -8.31 10.13
C SER A 86 14.97 -9.75 10.60
N THR A 87 13.96 -10.51 10.21
CA THR A 87 13.94 -11.98 10.29
C THR A 87 13.83 -12.53 8.87
N VAL A 88 14.77 -13.38 8.47
CA VAL A 88 14.72 -14.08 7.18
C VAL A 88 14.51 -15.55 7.44
N TYR A 89 13.35 -16.05 7.02
CA TYR A 89 13.00 -17.45 7.01
C TYR A 89 13.30 -18.03 5.63
N ARG A 90 14.18 -19.04 5.58
CA ARG A 90 14.36 -19.81 4.35
C ARG A 90 13.17 -20.75 4.19
N THR A 91 12.55 -20.74 3.03
CA THR A 91 11.47 -21.67 2.69
C THR A 91 11.94 -22.66 1.62
N THR A 92 11.16 -23.71 1.35
CA THR A 92 11.48 -24.70 0.31
C THR A 92 11.76 -24.07 -1.05
N ASN A 93 10.96 -23.07 -1.43
CA ASN A 93 11.01 -22.45 -2.76
C ASN A 93 11.46 -20.99 -2.74
N GLY A 94 12.04 -20.50 -1.64
CA GLY A 94 12.51 -19.12 -1.55
C GLY A 94 12.70 -18.60 -0.12
N ALA A 95 12.14 -17.42 0.17
CA ALA A 95 12.24 -16.80 1.49
C ALA A 95 10.96 -16.08 1.92
N PHE A 96 10.69 -16.15 3.22
CA PHE A 96 9.74 -15.30 3.92
C PHE A 96 10.52 -14.33 4.81
N VAL A 97 10.40 -13.04 4.55
CA VAL A 97 11.18 -12.01 5.27
C VAL A 97 10.23 -11.12 6.05
N VAL A 98 10.53 -10.86 7.32
CA VAL A 98 9.79 -9.91 8.15
C VAL A 98 10.73 -8.80 8.61
N LYS A 99 10.40 -7.56 8.30
CA LYS A 99 11.09 -6.36 8.75
C LYS A 99 10.17 -5.54 9.64
N ARG A 100 10.63 -5.08 10.80
CA ARG A 100 9.84 -4.22 11.68
C ARG A 100 10.70 -3.20 12.42
N ASP A 101 10.14 -2.02 12.63
CA ASP A 101 10.67 -0.97 13.51
C ASP A 101 9.61 -0.52 14.51
N GLY A 102 9.81 0.63 15.17
CA GLY A 102 8.90 1.14 16.20
C GLY A 102 7.48 1.41 15.73
N VAL A 103 7.25 1.66 14.44
CA VAL A 103 5.95 2.13 13.92
C VAL A 103 5.40 1.29 12.77
N LYS A 104 6.21 0.41 12.18
CA LYS A 104 5.84 -0.34 10.98
C LYS A 104 6.35 -1.78 11.01
N VAL A 105 5.54 -2.68 10.44
CA VAL A 105 5.94 -4.04 10.08
C VAL A 105 5.66 -4.26 8.60
N LYS A 106 6.64 -4.83 7.89
CA LYS A 106 6.55 -5.26 6.50
C LYS A 106 6.97 -6.71 6.41
N ALA A 107 6.28 -7.48 5.60
CA ALA A 107 6.65 -8.85 5.31
C ALA A 107 6.61 -9.13 3.82
N PHE A 108 7.54 -9.95 3.36
CA PHE A 108 7.85 -10.19 1.96
C PHE A 108 7.91 -11.69 1.69
N GLY A 109 7.35 -12.12 0.56
CA GLY A 109 7.47 -13.46 0.01
C GLY A 109 8.30 -13.42 -1.26
N TRP A 110 9.49 -13.99 -1.20
CA TRP A 110 10.42 -14.10 -2.32
C TRP A 110 10.41 -15.53 -2.85
N PHE A 111 10.12 -15.71 -4.13
CA PHE A 111 10.09 -17.03 -4.78
C PHE A 111 11.31 -17.20 -5.69
N GLY A 112 12.01 -18.32 -5.57
CA GLY A 112 13.23 -18.61 -6.31
C GLY A 112 14.50 -18.51 -5.46
N ASP A 113 15.64 -18.43 -6.13
CA ASP A 113 16.96 -18.47 -5.48
C ASP A 113 17.38 -17.07 -5.00
N TYR A 114 16.86 -16.71 -3.82
CA TYR A 114 17.06 -15.39 -3.23
C TYR A 114 18.50 -15.11 -2.82
N LYS A 115 19.29 -16.14 -2.49
CA LYS A 115 20.69 -15.98 -2.07
C LYS A 115 21.58 -15.53 -3.24
N ASN A 116 21.25 -15.96 -4.45
CA ASN A 116 21.98 -15.60 -5.66
C ASN A 116 21.32 -14.47 -6.46
N GLY A 117 20.32 -13.78 -5.89
CA GLY A 117 19.63 -12.67 -6.54
C GLY A 117 18.69 -13.06 -7.68
N ASN A 118 18.30 -14.33 -7.77
CA ASN A 118 17.40 -14.87 -8.80
C ASN A 118 16.00 -15.16 -8.23
N ALA A 119 15.57 -14.41 -7.23
CA ALA A 119 14.22 -14.51 -6.67
C ALA A 119 13.34 -13.34 -7.07
N GLU A 120 12.06 -13.63 -7.26
CA GLU A 120 11.01 -12.66 -7.55
C GLU A 120 10.24 -12.34 -6.27
N LEU A 121 9.97 -11.06 -6.02
CA LEU A 121 9.05 -10.64 -4.97
C LEU A 121 7.61 -10.91 -5.40
N ILE A 122 7.03 -12.00 -4.90
CA ILE A 122 5.68 -12.44 -5.26
C ILE A 122 4.60 -11.94 -4.30
N PHE A 123 4.99 -11.51 -3.10
CA PHE A 123 4.05 -11.04 -2.10
C PHE A 123 4.67 -10.01 -1.17
N MET A 124 3.92 -8.95 -0.85
CA MET A 124 4.25 -8.02 0.21
C MET A 124 2.99 -7.67 0.99
N CYS A 125 3.10 -7.63 2.32
CA CYS A 125 2.06 -7.09 3.19
C CYS A 125 2.69 -6.21 4.28
N ALA A 126 2.05 -5.10 4.62
CA ALA A 126 2.55 -4.16 5.62
C ALA A 126 1.42 -3.62 6.51
N LEU A 127 1.77 -3.31 7.76
CA LEU A 127 0.98 -2.49 8.67
C LEU A 127 1.85 -1.35 9.22
N ARG A 128 1.31 -0.13 9.24
CA ARG A 128 1.98 1.07 9.75
C ARG A 128 1.06 1.86 10.66
N ASP A 129 1.56 2.33 11.81
CA ASP A 129 0.81 3.20 12.70
C ASP A 129 0.75 4.62 12.11
N ARG A 130 -0.44 5.22 12.09
CA ARG A 130 -0.68 6.53 11.46
C ARG A 130 -0.67 7.70 12.43
N ARG A 131 -0.33 7.50 13.71
CA ARG A 131 -0.40 8.55 14.74
C ARG A 131 0.45 9.79 14.46
N PHE A 132 1.49 9.64 13.63
CA PHE A 132 2.43 10.71 13.30
C PHE A 132 2.19 11.34 11.93
N ASP A 133 1.23 10.86 11.14
CA ASP A 133 1.02 11.34 9.78
C ASP A 133 0.72 12.85 9.75
N GLY A 134 1.18 13.51 8.68
CA GLY A 134 1.14 14.96 8.55
C GLY A 134 2.16 15.68 9.44
N THR A 135 3.14 14.96 9.97
CA THR A 135 4.26 15.53 10.74
C THR A 135 5.57 14.91 10.28
N LYS A 136 6.70 15.58 10.54
CA LYS A 136 8.04 15.04 10.23
C LYS A 136 8.30 13.66 10.84
N ARG A 137 7.66 13.35 11.99
CA ARG A 137 7.79 12.04 12.65
C ARG A 137 7.15 10.90 11.86
N ALA A 138 6.25 11.18 10.91
CA ALA A 138 5.70 10.16 10.02
C ALA A 138 6.80 9.49 9.18
N ASN A 139 7.87 10.24 8.90
CA ASN A 139 9.03 9.78 8.14
C ASN A 139 10.15 9.21 9.04
N ASP A 140 9.93 9.08 10.36
CA ASP A 140 10.89 8.49 11.30
C ASP A 140 10.81 6.96 11.32
N THR A 141 10.96 6.34 10.15
CA THR A 141 10.95 4.88 9.94
C THR A 141 11.91 4.51 8.81
N ALA A 142 12.62 3.39 8.95
CA ALA A 142 13.45 2.84 7.87
C ALA A 142 12.62 2.08 6.83
N LEU A 143 11.35 1.83 7.12
CA LEU A 143 10.45 1.04 6.31
C LEU A 143 9.48 1.93 5.51
N LEU A 144 9.88 3.14 5.13
CA LEU A 144 9.02 4.02 4.33
C LEU A 144 8.70 3.43 2.95
N ASP A 145 7.47 3.67 2.47
CA ASP A 145 7.07 3.36 1.09
C ASP A 145 7.01 4.65 0.26
N PHE A 146 6.60 5.76 0.89
CA PHE A 146 6.58 7.13 0.38
C PHE A 146 6.64 8.09 1.58
N GLU A 147 6.68 9.40 1.34
CA GLU A 147 6.69 10.44 2.39
C GLU A 147 5.28 10.69 2.95
N PHE A 148 5.16 10.77 4.28
CA PHE A 148 3.88 10.92 5.00
C PHE A 148 3.78 12.19 5.84
N ASP A 149 4.69 13.14 5.65
CA ASP A 149 4.84 14.31 6.52
C ASP A 149 4.03 15.53 6.08
N ASP A 150 3.44 15.55 4.89
CA ASP A 150 2.54 16.63 4.47
C ASP A 150 1.16 16.51 5.15
N PRO A 151 0.77 17.46 6.01
CA PRO A 151 -0.53 17.44 6.70
C PRO A 151 -1.73 17.66 5.77
N THR A 152 -1.52 18.17 4.56
CA THR A 152 -2.58 18.33 3.56
C THR A 152 -3.06 16.98 3.08
N TYR A 153 -2.12 16.10 2.72
CA TYR A 153 -2.43 14.84 2.05
C TYR A 153 -2.44 13.63 2.99
N ASN A 154 -1.72 13.71 4.10
CA ASN A 154 -1.57 12.61 5.06
C ASN A 154 -2.16 12.97 6.43
N SER A 155 -3.18 13.83 6.50
CA SER A 155 -3.83 14.13 7.78
C SER A 155 -4.41 12.87 8.44
N ARG A 156 -4.33 12.84 9.77
CA ARG A 156 -5.07 11.88 10.60
C ARG A 156 -6.57 12.05 10.37
N LEU A 157 -7.36 11.00 10.65
CA LEU A 157 -8.82 11.07 10.61
C LEU A 157 -9.32 12.29 11.38
N ALA A 158 -10.19 13.09 10.75
CA ALA A 158 -10.60 14.38 11.28
C ALA A 158 -12.07 14.69 10.96
N ILE A 159 -12.82 15.19 11.95
CA ILE A 159 -14.18 15.69 11.78
C ILE A 159 -14.12 17.21 11.79
N ASP A 160 -14.70 17.84 10.76
CA ASP A 160 -14.79 19.30 10.61
C ASP A 160 -13.41 19.99 10.79
N GLY A 161 -12.37 19.37 10.21
CA GLY A 161 -11.00 19.87 10.23
C GLY A 161 -10.22 19.59 11.53
N LYS A 162 -10.78 18.88 12.50
CA LYS A 162 -10.12 18.54 13.77
C LYS A 162 -9.82 17.05 13.85
N PRO A 163 -8.56 16.64 14.10
CA PRO A 163 -8.22 15.24 14.32
C PRO A 163 -9.09 14.64 15.43
N ILE A 164 -9.65 13.46 15.17
CA ILE A 164 -10.34 12.71 16.22
C ILE A 164 -9.29 12.00 17.09
N ASP A 165 -9.62 11.82 18.37
CA ASP A 165 -8.81 11.01 19.27
C ASP A 165 -9.11 9.53 19.03
N ALA A 166 -8.48 8.98 17.99
CA ALA A 166 -8.62 7.58 17.62
C ALA A 166 -7.31 7.02 17.06
N SER A 167 -7.05 5.76 17.36
CA SER A 167 -5.92 5.03 16.83
C SER A 167 -6.22 4.49 15.43
N ALA A 168 -5.26 4.66 14.50
CA ALA A 168 -5.40 4.17 13.15
C ALA A 168 -4.10 3.51 12.66
N CYS A 169 -4.24 2.41 11.93
CA CYS A 169 -3.13 1.81 11.19
C CYS A 169 -3.44 1.76 9.69
N GLU A 170 -2.42 1.95 8.86
CA GLU A 170 -2.47 1.74 7.42
C GLU A 170 -2.11 0.30 7.09
N LEU A 171 -2.81 -0.31 6.13
CA LEU A 171 -2.39 -1.54 5.46
C LEU A 171 -1.89 -1.24 4.05
N SER A 172 -0.91 -2.02 3.60
CA SER A 172 -0.45 -2.06 2.21
C SER A 172 -0.23 -3.51 1.78
N ALA A 173 -0.54 -3.84 0.53
CA ALA A 173 -0.29 -5.18 0.03
C ALA A 173 -0.15 -5.26 -1.49
N TYR A 174 0.73 -6.16 -1.92
CA TYR A 174 1.02 -6.46 -3.32
C TYR A 174 1.15 -7.97 -3.48
N CYS A 175 0.64 -8.54 -4.57
CA CYS A 175 0.67 -9.99 -4.77
C CYS A 175 0.67 -10.38 -6.25
N PHE A 176 1.57 -11.26 -6.63
CA PHE A 176 1.78 -11.70 -8.00
C PHE A 176 2.15 -13.18 -8.05
N MET A 177 1.69 -13.89 -9.08
CA MET A 177 2.10 -15.26 -9.35
C MET A 177 3.53 -15.25 -9.89
N PRO A 178 4.41 -16.15 -9.44
CA PRO A 178 5.78 -16.20 -9.95
C PRO A 178 5.83 -16.40 -11.47
N GLY A 179 6.78 -15.73 -12.12
CA GLY A 179 7.03 -15.80 -13.56
C GLY A 179 5.92 -15.23 -14.44
N SER A 180 4.99 -14.45 -13.87
CA SER A 180 3.80 -13.96 -14.58
C SER A 180 3.84 -12.48 -14.94
N ARG A 181 4.94 -11.81 -14.60
CA ARG A 181 5.23 -10.41 -14.94
C ARG A 181 5.37 -10.24 -16.45
N ILE A 182 4.93 -9.10 -16.97
CA ILE A 182 4.95 -8.82 -18.42
C ILE A 182 6.39 -8.87 -18.95
N VAL A 183 7.34 -8.24 -18.27
CA VAL A 183 8.73 -8.22 -18.72
C VAL A 183 9.34 -9.63 -18.77
N ASP A 184 9.00 -10.50 -17.82
CA ASP A 184 9.52 -11.87 -17.79
C ASP A 184 8.90 -12.72 -18.92
N ALA A 185 7.62 -12.52 -19.20
CA ALA A 185 6.89 -13.28 -20.21
C ALA A 185 7.18 -12.82 -21.65
N THR A 186 7.49 -11.54 -21.86
CA THR A 186 7.58 -10.98 -23.22
C THR A 186 8.84 -10.14 -23.50
N GLY A 187 9.69 -9.90 -22.50
CA GLY A 187 10.85 -9.00 -22.61
C GLY A 187 10.49 -7.51 -22.74
N ASP A 188 9.24 -7.12 -22.48
CA ASP A 188 8.74 -5.77 -22.77
C ASP A 188 8.71 -4.90 -21.52
N ALA A 189 9.86 -4.29 -21.22
CA ALA A 189 10.02 -3.46 -20.02
C ALA A 189 9.16 -2.19 -20.04
N GLU A 190 8.96 -1.58 -21.22
CA GLU A 190 8.18 -0.34 -21.35
C GLU A 190 6.69 -0.59 -21.07
N PHE A 191 6.14 -1.68 -21.62
CA PHE A 191 4.76 -2.05 -21.35
C PHE A 191 4.55 -2.55 -19.93
N ASP A 192 5.52 -3.28 -19.36
CA ASP A 192 5.50 -3.67 -17.95
C ASP A 192 5.41 -2.44 -17.03
N GLN A 193 6.28 -1.46 -17.24
CA GLN A 193 6.31 -0.21 -16.48
C GLN A 193 5.04 0.61 -16.66
N PHE A 194 4.48 0.67 -17.87
CA PHE A 194 3.21 1.36 -18.12
C PHE A 194 2.04 0.72 -17.39
N VAL A 195 1.97 -0.62 -17.35
CA VAL A 195 0.92 -1.31 -16.59
C VAL A 195 1.13 -1.12 -15.10
N GLU A 196 2.37 -1.14 -14.59
CA GLU A 196 2.69 -0.94 -13.17
C GLU A 196 2.33 0.48 -12.70
N LYS A 197 2.78 1.51 -13.43
CA LYS A 197 2.71 2.93 -13.01
C LYS A 197 2.34 3.86 -14.18
N PRO A 198 1.11 3.80 -14.70
CA PRO A 198 0.72 4.52 -15.91
C PRO A 198 0.84 6.05 -15.80
N PHE A 199 0.72 6.61 -14.59
CA PHE A 199 0.79 8.05 -14.38
C PHE A 199 2.17 8.65 -14.67
N THR A 200 3.24 7.82 -14.72
CA THR A 200 4.60 8.26 -15.08
C THR A 200 4.77 8.52 -16.59
N PHE A 201 3.71 8.33 -17.38
CA PHE A 201 3.67 8.55 -18.81
C PHE A 201 2.78 9.75 -19.20
N LEU A 202 2.21 10.48 -18.22
CA LEU A 202 1.33 11.64 -18.50
C LEU A 202 2.05 12.79 -19.23
N ASP A 203 3.38 12.86 -19.09
CA ASP A 203 4.25 13.80 -19.80
C ASP A 203 4.46 13.43 -21.28
N ARG A 204 4.14 12.20 -21.68
CA ARG A 204 4.30 11.64 -23.03
C ARG A 204 2.97 11.09 -23.54
N PRO A 205 1.97 11.95 -23.80
CA PRO A 205 0.60 11.53 -24.06
C PRO A 205 0.42 10.62 -25.27
N GLU A 206 1.20 10.79 -26.33
CA GLU A 206 1.16 9.89 -27.50
C GLU A 206 1.57 8.46 -27.15
N LEU A 207 2.65 8.33 -26.38
CA LEU A 207 3.13 7.05 -25.88
C LEU A 207 2.13 6.44 -24.89
N PHE A 208 1.59 7.27 -23.98
CA PHE A 208 0.55 6.86 -23.06
C PHE A 208 -0.64 6.25 -23.82
N LEU A 209 -1.17 6.93 -24.83
CA LEU A 209 -2.33 6.45 -25.60
C LEU A 209 -2.01 5.16 -26.37
N LYS A 210 -0.81 5.05 -26.95
CA LYS A 210 -0.34 3.82 -27.60
C LYS A 210 -0.33 2.63 -26.63
N LEU A 211 0.24 2.80 -25.44
CA LEU A 211 0.32 1.74 -24.43
C LEU A 211 -1.02 1.48 -23.76
N PHE A 212 -1.86 2.50 -23.58
CA PHE A 212 -3.24 2.41 -23.10
C PHE A 212 -4.07 1.51 -24.01
N TRP A 213 -4.07 1.74 -25.32
CA TRP A 213 -4.83 0.89 -26.25
C TRP A 213 -4.30 -0.54 -26.32
N ARG A 214 -3.00 -0.74 -26.09
CA ARG A 214 -2.46 -2.08 -25.90
C ARG A 214 -3.00 -2.72 -24.61
N ALA A 215 -2.94 -2.01 -23.48
CA ALA A 215 -3.45 -2.48 -22.18
C ALA A 215 -4.96 -2.75 -22.20
N TRP A 216 -5.72 -1.92 -22.92
CA TRP A 216 -7.18 -2.03 -23.13
C TRP A 216 -7.61 -3.39 -23.68
N ASN A 217 -6.76 -3.98 -24.53
CA ASN A 217 -7.00 -5.28 -25.16
C ASN A 217 -6.50 -6.45 -24.31
N THR A 218 -5.97 -6.18 -23.11
CA THR A 218 -5.57 -7.21 -22.14
C THR A 218 -6.65 -7.42 -21.08
N LYS A 219 -6.51 -8.48 -20.27
CA LYS A 219 -7.34 -8.70 -19.08
C LYS A 219 -6.78 -8.03 -17.81
N ARG A 220 -5.68 -7.28 -17.92
CA ARG A 220 -4.97 -6.68 -16.77
C ARG A 220 -5.59 -5.33 -16.42
N SER A 221 -5.78 -5.09 -15.13
CA SER A 221 -6.08 -3.74 -14.62
C SER A 221 -4.79 -2.91 -14.54
N PRO A 222 -4.86 -1.56 -14.49
CA PRO A 222 -3.70 -0.76 -14.11
C PRO A 222 -3.16 -1.21 -12.74
N GLY A 223 -1.85 -1.18 -12.56
CA GLY A 223 -1.13 -1.71 -11.39
C GLY A 223 -1.01 -3.25 -11.36
N GLN A 224 -1.47 -3.97 -12.38
CA GLN A 224 -1.40 -5.45 -12.46
C GLN A 224 -0.47 -5.93 -13.57
N ASN A 225 0.80 -5.53 -13.52
CA ASN A 225 1.84 -5.96 -14.46
C ASN A 225 2.20 -7.45 -14.34
N ALA A 226 1.74 -8.13 -13.29
CA ALA A 226 1.78 -9.59 -13.15
C ALA A 226 0.40 -10.18 -12.77
N VAL A 227 0.22 -11.49 -12.91
CA VAL A 227 -1.05 -12.16 -12.58
C VAL A 227 -1.23 -12.20 -11.07
N PRO A 228 -2.37 -11.80 -10.47
CA PRO A 228 -2.52 -11.78 -9.02
C PRO A 228 -2.65 -13.19 -8.43
N ILE A 229 -2.17 -13.40 -7.20
CA ILE A 229 -2.42 -14.64 -6.44
C ILE A 229 -3.92 -14.72 -6.09
N PRO A 230 -4.67 -15.76 -6.53
CA PRO A 230 -6.13 -15.74 -6.54
C PRO A 230 -6.84 -15.57 -5.18
N ASP A 231 -6.29 -16.13 -4.10
CA ASP A 231 -6.92 -16.13 -2.78
C ASP A 231 -6.65 -14.87 -1.95
N VAL A 232 -5.63 -14.07 -2.32
CA VAL A 232 -5.24 -12.83 -1.65
C VAL A 232 -6.41 -11.85 -1.58
N SER A 233 -7.05 -11.59 -2.72
CA SER A 233 -8.19 -10.66 -2.79
C SER A 233 -9.37 -11.05 -1.89
N LYS A 234 -9.48 -12.33 -1.50
CA LYS A 234 -10.59 -12.83 -0.70
C LYS A 234 -10.28 -12.80 0.80
N LEU A 235 -9.05 -13.15 1.16
CA LEU A 235 -8.67 -13.48 2.54
C LEU A 235 -7.93 -12.35 3.27
N LEU A 236 -7.22 -11.50 2.54
CA LEU A 236 -6.23 -10.61 3.12
C LEU A 236 -6.82 -9.43 3.93
N LEU A 237 -7.79 -8.69 3.39
CA LEU A 237 -8.38 -7.54 4.10
C LEU A 237 -9.05 -7.94 5.43
N PRO A 238 -9.84 -9.03 5.51
CA PRO A 238 -10.35 -9.52 6.79
C PRO A 238 -9.24 -9.91 7.78
N ALA A 239 -8.12 -10.45 7.30
CA ALA A 239 -7.00 -10.84 8.16
C ALA A 239 -6.31 -9.61 8.79
N PHE A 240 -6.02 -8.59 7.98
CA PHE A 240 -5.50 -7.31 8.49
C PHE A 240 -6.43 -6.70 9.54
N ALA A 241 -7.74 -6.63 9.27
CA ALA A 241 -8.71 -6.08 10.21
C ALA A 241 -8.75 -6.87 11.54
N ARG A 242 -8.63 -8.20 11.49
CA ARG A 242 -8.54 -9.03 12.72
C ARG A 242 -7.28 -8.72 13.53
N ILE A 243 -6.12 -8.64 12.89
CA ILE A 243 -4.85 -8.32 13.57
C ILE A 243 -4.93 -6.92 14.19
N ALA A 244 -5.30 -5.91 13.40
CA ALA A 244 -5.40 -4.53 13.88
C ALA A 244 -6.37 -4.40 15.07
N ARG A 245 -7.53 -5.08 15.01
CA ARG A 245 -8.47 -5.12 16.13
C ARG A 245 -7.87 -5.76 17.38
N LYS A 246 -7.16 -6.89 17.26
CA LYS A 246 -6.51 -7.56 18.40
C LYS A 246 -5.47 -6.66 19.09
N LEU A 247 -4.85 -5.76 18.34
CA LEU A 247 -3.87 -4.79 18.84
C LEU A 247 -4.51 -3.52 19.44
N GLY A 248 -5.84 -3.40 19.40
CA GLY A 248 -6.57 -2.28 19.98
C GLY A 248 -6.69 -1.06 19.07
N TYR A 249 -6.49 -1.20 17.75
CA TYR A 249 -6.75 -0.09 16.82
C TYR A 249 -8.25 0.16 16.64
N ASP A 250 -8.63 1.43 16.56
CA ASP A 250 -10.01 1.85 16.26
C ASP A 250 -10.31 1.73 14.76
N PHE A 251 -9.34 2.12 13.92
CA PHE A 251 -9.49 2.16 12.48
C PHE A 251 -8.34 1.45 11.76
N ILE A 252 -8.68 0.85 10.62
CA ILE A 252 -7.70 0.43 9.62
C ILE A 252 -7.93 1.21 8.32
N GLN A 253 -6.85 1.65 7.69
CA GLN A 253 -6.89 2.52 6.52
C GLN A 253 -6.06 1.97 5.37
N ASN A 254 -6.36 2.40 4.15
CA ASN A 254 -5.54 2.16 2.96
C ASN A 254 -5.62 3.35 2.00
N ALA A 255 -4.69 3.38 1.06
CA ALA A 255 -4.64 4.32 -0.06
C ALA A 255 -4.67 3.54 -1.38
N PRO A 256 -5.85 3.20 -1.92
CA PRO A 256 -5.94 2.38 -3.12
C PRO A 256 -5.36 3.09 -4.35
N SER A 257 -4.39 2.47 -5.00
CA SER A 257 -3.70 3.05 -6.17
C SER A 257 -4.58 3.22 -7.41
N HIS A 258 -5.66 2.43 -7.54
CA HIS A 258 -6.52 2.42 -8.72
C HIS A 258 -8.00 2.13 -8.40
N TYR A 259 -8.88 2.52 -9.31
CA TYR A 259 -10.34 2.44 -9.15
C TYR A 259 -10.86 1.04 -8.74
N HIS A 260 -10.39 -0.03 -9.39
CA HIS A 260 -10.82 -1.38 -9.05
C HIS A 260 -10.39 -1.82 -7.63
N VAL A 261 -9.26 -1.30 -7.12
CA VAL A 261 -8.78 -1.56 -5.75
C VAL A 261 -9.68 -0.82 -4.75
N ALA A 262 -10.04 0.43 -5.04
CA ALA A 262 -10.99 1.19 -4.21
C ALA A 262 -12.37 0.50 -4.16
N LEU A 263 -12.87 -0.01 -5.29
CA LEU A 263 -14.12 -0.79 -5.29
C LEU A 263 -13.99 -2.11 -4.51
N TRP A 264 -12.84 -2.76 -4.59
CA TRP A 264 -12.56 -3.96 -3.80
C TRP A 264 -12.58 -3.65 -2.30
N THR A 265 -11.89 -2.62 -1.83
CA THR A 265 -11.87 -2.25 -0.41
C THR A 265 -13.25 -1.79 0.08
N ARG A 266 -14.00 -1.02 -0.73
CA ARG A 266 -15.42 -0.67 -0.44
C ARG A 266 -16.28 -1.90 -0.15
N LYS A 267 -16.11 -3.01 -0.89
CA LYS A 267 -16.83 -4.26 -0.64
C LYS A 267 -16.56 -4.85 0.76
N TYR A 268 -15.39 -4.56 1.33
CA TYR A 268 -14.99 -4.97 2.68
C TYR A 268 -15.33 -3.93 3.76
N GLY A 269 -16.16 -2.93 3.44
CA GLY A 269 -16.70 -1.98 4.41
C GLY A 269 -15.87 -0.72 4.62
N TYR A 270 -14.84 -0.50 3.79
CA TYR A 270 -14.08 0.76 3.79
C TYR A 270 -14.95 1.91 3.29
N ASP A 271 -14.69 3.13 3.76
CA ASP A 271 -15.27 4.38 3.28
C ASP A 271 -14.21 5.42 2.98
N TYR A 272 -14.56 6.42 2.18
CA TYR A 272 -13.64 7.51 1.84
C TYR A 272 -13.49 8.45 3.03
N VAL A 273 -12.26 8.85 3.33
CA VAL A 273 -11.97 9.80 4.42
C VAL A 273 -12.40 11.20 4.02
N ASP A 274 -12.02 11.64 2.83
CA ASP A 274 -12.34 12.98 2.32
C ASP A 274 -13.66 12.98 1.51
N PRO A 275 -14.68 13.77 1.91
CA PRO A 275 -15.90 13.94 1.14
C PRO A 275 -15.69 14.46 -0.29
N ALA A 276 -14.66 15.27 -0.55
CA ALA A 276 -14.36 15.75 -1.90
C ALA A 276 -13.90 14.60 -2.80
N GLN A 277 -12.98 13.75 -2.32
CA GLN A 277 -12.59 12.53 -3.01
C GLN A 277 -13.76 11.54 -3.15
N ALA A 278 -14.64 11.44 -2.14
CA ALA A 278 -15.87 10.63 -2.25
C ALA A 278 -16.77 11.08 -3.41
N LYS A 279 -16.90 12.40 -3.60
CA LYS A 279 -17.64 13.00 -4.72
C LYS A 279 -16.98 12.67 -6.07
N VAL A 280 -15.66 12.81 -6.18
CA VAL A 280 -14.90 12.42 -7.39
C VAL A 280 -15.15 10.95 -7.74
N MET A 281 -15.14 10.06 -6.74
CA MET A 281 -15.42 8.64 -6.94
C MET A 281 -16.86 8.38 -7.42
N ALA A 282 -17.83 9.14 -6.92
CA ALA A 282 -19.21 9.08 -7.41
C ALA A 282 -19.34 9.59 -8.85
N GLU A 283 -18.61 10.65 -9.21
CA GLU A 283 -18.56 11.19 -10.58
C GLU A 283 -17.92 10.22 -11.57
N LEU A 284 -16.82 9.54 -11.19
CA LEU A 284 -16.21 8.47 -11.98
C LEU A 284 -17.18 7.31 -12.21
N ALA A 285 -17.87 6.86 -11.15
CA ALA A 285 -18.88 5.80 -11.26
C ALA A 285 -20.06 6.21 -12.17
N ALA A 286 -20.52 7.46 -12.07
CA ALA A 286 -21.54 8.00 -12.95
C ALA A 286 -21.05 8.11 -14.40
N GLY A 287 -19.80 8.52 -14.62
CA GLY A 287 -19.14 8.54 -15.94
C GLY A 287 -19.14 7.16 -16.59
N ILE A 288 -18.69 6.12 -15.87
CA ILE A 288 -18.71 4.73 -16.35
C ILE A 288 -20.14 4.30 -16.73
N LYS A 289 -21.13 4.64 -15.91
CA LYS A 289 -22.53 4.33 -16.21
C LYS A 289 -23.02 5.02 -17.49
N ARG A 290 -22.65 6.29 -17.73
CA ARG A 290 -22.97 7.01 -18.97
C ARG A 290 -22.32 6.36 -20.18
N LEU A 291 -21.03 6.02 -20.11
CA LEU A 291 -20.32 5.34 -21.19
C LEU A 291 -21.01 4.02 -21.59
N LYS A 292 -21.40 3.22 -20.59
CA LYS A 292 -22.14 1.97 -20.82
C LYS A 292 -23.53 2.21 -21.42
N ALA A 293 -24.25 3.23 -20.97
CA ALA A 293 -25.55 3.60 -21.52
C ALA A 293 -25.45 4.05 -22.99
N ASN A 294 -24.32 4.65 -23.37
CA ASN A 294 -24.00 5.04 -24.75
C ASN A 294 -23.47 3.87 -25.62
N GLY A 295 -23.53 2.62 -25.12
CA GLY A 295 -23.17 1.42 -25.88
C GLY A 295 -21.73 0.95 -25.71
N VAL A 296 -20.89 1.63 -24.92
CA VAL A 296 -19.51 1.19 -24.66
C VAL A 296 -19.52 -0.03 -23.74
N LYS A 297 -19.07 -1.18 -24.25
CA LYS A 297 -18.95 -2.41 -23.46
C LYS A 297 -17.62 -2.40 -22.69
N LEU A 298 -17.70 -2.27 -21.37
CA LEU A 298 -16.53 -2.23 -20.48
C LEU A 298 -16.49 -3.46 -19.57
N THR A 299 -15.34 -4.14 -19.55
CA THR A 299 -14.96 -5.08 -18.48
C THR A 299 -14.53 -4.31 -17.23
N ARG A 300 -14.41 -4.99 -16.07
CA ARG A 300 -13.93 -4.36 -14.83
C ARG A 300 -12.52 -3.77 -14.96
N SER A 301 -11.62 -4.45 -15.67
CA SER A 301 -10.26 -3.96 -15.90
C SER A 301 -10.30 -2.69 -16.77
N GLN A 302 -11.14 -2.69 -17.82
CA GLN A 302 -11.33 -1.52 -18.68
C GLN A 302 -11.97 -0.35 -17.96
N GLU A 303 -12.96 -0.56 -17.07
CA GLU A 303 -13.49 0.50 -16.21
C GLU A 303 -12.38 1.22 -15.44
N SER A 304 -11.46 0.45 -14.85
CA SER A 304 -10.33 1.03 -14.12
C SER A 304 -9.35 1.77 -15.05
N TRP A 305 -9.12 1.27 -16.26
CA TRP A 305 -8.31 1.96 -17.27
C TRP A 305 -8.93 3.27 -17.74
N VAL A 306 -10.25 3.33 -17.92
CA VAL A 306 -10.92 4.59 -18.28
C VAL A 306 -10.74 5.65 -17.19
N CYS A 307 -10.75 5.28 -15.90
CA CYS A 307 -10.46 6.21 -14.82
C CYS A 307 -9.02 6.76 -14.89
N VAL A 308 -8.04 5.91 -15.20
CA VAL A 308 -6.64 6.33 -15.40
C VAL A 308 -6.52 7.29 -16.59
N LEU A 309 -7.20 6.98 -17.70
CA LEU A 309 -7.25 7.82 -18.91
C LEU A 309 -7.73 9.24 -18.64
N GLN A 310 -8.64 9.45 -17.67
CA GLN A 310 -9.13 10.79 -17.33
C GLN A 310 -8.06 11.72 -16.73
N SER A 311 -6.88 11.20 -16.41
CA SER A 311 -5.76 11.99 -15.89
C SER A 311 -4.99 12.75 -16.99
N LEU A 312 -5.21 12.41 -18.26
CA LEU A 312 -4.72 13.19 -19.39
C LEU A 312 -5.42 14.56 -19.46
N ARG A 313 -4.86 15.48 -20.25
CA ARG A 313 -5.60 16.67 -20.67
C ARG A 313 -6.84 16.27 -21.47
N GLU A 314 -7.94 16.98 -21.27
CA GLU A 314 -9.25 16.62 -21.82
C GLU A 314 -9.26 16.53 -23.35
N ASP A 315 -8.49 17.39 -24.03
CA ASP A 315 -8.37 17.39 -25.49
C ASP A 315 -7.66 16.15 -26.06
N LEU A 316 -6.95 15.40 -25.21
CA LEU A 316 -6.21 14.20 -25.58
C LEU A 316 -6.97 12.90 -25.28
N ILE A 317 -8.10 12.98 -24.57
CA ILE A 317 -8.92 11.81 -24.24
C ILE A 317 -9.82 11.49 -25.45
N PRO A 318 -9.81 10.24 -25.97
CA PRO A 318 -10.75 9.78 -26.97
C PRO A 318 -12.19 10.15 -26.62
N GLU A 319 -12.92 10.75 -27.56
CA GLU A 319 -14.24 11.34 -27.31
C GLU A 319 -15.22 10.31 -26.76
N GLU A 320 -15.15 9.08 -27.25
CA GLU A 320 -15.97 7.96 -26.82
C GLU A 320 -15.69 7.45 -25.40
N LEU A 321 -14.59 7.87 -24.76
CA LEU A 321 -14.19 7.50 -23.40
C LEU A 321 -14.12 8.69 -22.43
N LYS A 322 -14.47 9.89 -22.89
CA LYS A 322 -14.38 11.13 -22.11
C LYS A 322 -15.48 11.22 -21.05
N MET A 323 -15.12 11.60 -19.82
CA MET A 323 -16.07 11.75 -18.70
C MET A 323 -16.38 13.20 -18.30
N HIS A 324 -15.67 14.18 -18.88
CA HIS A 324 -15.82 15.63 -18.65
C HIS A 324 -15.67 16.05 -17.18
N GLY A 325 -14.47 15.93 -16.63
CA GLY A 325 -14.14 16.54 -15.33
C GLY A 325 -13.47 15.65 -14.29
N PRO A 326 -13.96 14.43 -13.99
CA PRO A 326 -13.43 13.69 -12.85
C PRO A 326 -12.04 13.12 -13.17
N LYS A 327 -11.07 13.43 -12.30
CA LYS A 327 -9.71 12.87 -12.36
C LYS A 327 -9.50 11.87 -11.24
N TRP A 328 -8.65 10.88 -11.49
CA TRP A 328 -8.26 9.94 -10.45
C TRP A 328 -7.42 10.65 -9.37
N PRO A 329 -7.76 10.53 -8.07
CA PRO A 329 -7.18 11.35 -7.00
C PRO A 329 -5.87 10.82 -6.39
N GLN A 330 -5.28 9.73 -6.90
CA GLN A 330 -4.03 9.16 -6.37
C GLN A 330 -3.13 8.64 -7.48
N ASP A 331 -2.08 9.37 -7.82
CA ASP A 331 -1.18 9.01 -8.93
C ASP A 331 0.00 8.09 -8.52
N ASN A 332 0.20 7.86 -7.21
CA ASN A 332 1.36 7.16 -6.63
C ASN A 332 2.72 7.77 -7.04
N ILE A 333 2.72 9.05 -7.41
CA ILE A 333 3.92 9.84 -7.75
C ILE A 333 4.05 11.00 -6.76
N THR A 334 2.94 11.69 -6.50
CA THR A 334 2.83 12.77 -5.53
C THR A 334 2.43 12.24 -4.15
N GLN A 335 2.39 13.12 -3.15
CA GLN A 335 1.87 12.77 -1.83
C GLN A 335 0.33 12.69 -1.79
N GLU A 336 -0.38 13.02 -2.89
CA GLU A 336 -1.84 12.96 -2.93
C GLU A 336 -2.34 11.51 -2.87
N ASN A 337 -3.09 11.21 -1.81
CA ASN A 337 -3.57 9.85 -1.50
C ASN A 337 -5.10 9.80 -1.38
N LEU A 338 -5.69 8.73 -1.92
CA LEU A 338 -7.10 8.40 -1.72
C LEU A 338 -7.25 7.64 -0.41
N TRP A 339 -7.28 8.34 0.71
CA TRP A 339 -7.43 7.67 2.01
C TRP A 339 -8.83 7.09 2.18
N MET A 340 -8.87 5.79 2.51
CA MET A 340 -10.07 5.10 2.93
C MET A 340 -9.90 4.52 4.33
N TYR A 341 -11.00 4.34 5.05
CA TYR A 341 -11.00 3.82 6.43
C TYR A 341 -12.08 2.76 6.64
N GLN A 342 -11.81 1.83 7.54
CA GLN A 342 -12.77 0.86 8.06
C GLN A 342 -12.74 0.92 9.60
N PRO A 343 -13.88 1.17 10.26
CA PRO A 343 -13.97 1.07 11.72
C PRO A 343 -13.87 -0.41 12.15
N LEU A 344 -13.05 -0.68 13.15
CA LEU A 344 -12.74 -2.05 13.58
C LEU A 344 -13.70 -2.58 14.65
N HIS A 345 -14.39 -1.72 15.39
CA HIS A 345 -15.41 -2.07 16.38
C HIS A 345 -16.53 -1.01 16.45
N ASP A 346 -17.60 -1.31 17.19
CA ASP A 346 -18.78 -0.43 17.25
C ASP A 346 -18.48 0.93 17.90
N GLY A 347 -17.58 0.97 18.90
CA GLY A 347 -17.07 2.23 19.45
C GLY A 347 -16.42 3.13 18.38
N ALA A 348 -15.56 2.56 17.52
CA ALA A 348 -14.91 3.31 16.45
C ALA A 348 -15.91 3.88 15.42
N LYS A 349 -17.01 3.16 15.13
CA LYS A 349 -18.08 3.68 14.25
C LYS A 349 -18.70 4.97 14.78
N GLN A 350 -18.74 5.15 16.11
CA GLN A 350 -19.29 6.34 16.74
C GLN A 350 -18.29 7.51 16.74
N LEU A 351 -16.98 7.21 16.74
CA LEU A 351 -15.92 8.22 16.67
C LEU A 351 -15.84 8.90 15.30
N PHE A 352 -16.25 8.21 14.23
CA PHE A 352 -16.27 8.73 12.88
C PHE A 352 -17.51 8.24 12.11
N PRO A 353 -18.69 8.84 12.37
CA PRO A 353 -19.93 8.40 11.76
C PRO A 353 -19.90 8.68 10.25
N LYS A 354 -20.42 7.72 9.48
CA LYS A 354 -20.67 7.93 8.04
C LYS A 354 -21.67 9.07 7.91
N LYS A 355 -21.26 10.16 7.25
CA LYS A 355 -22.16 11.27 6.89
C LYS A 355 -23.12 10.85 5.79
#